data_AF-A0A845WTU2-F1
#
_entry.id   AF-A0A845WTU2-F1
#
_cell.length_a   1.000
_cell.length_b   1.000
_cell.length_c   1.000
_cell.angle_alpha   90.00
_cell.angle_beta   90.00
_cell.angle_gamma   90.00
#
_symmetry.space_group_name_H-M   'P 1'
#
loop_
_entity.id
_entity.type
_entity.pdbx_description
1 polymer ?
#
loop_
_entity_poly.entity_id
_entity_poly.type
_entity_poly.pdbx_seq_one_letter_code
_entity_poly.pdbx_strand_id
1 'polypeptide(L)'
;MKIRLFLKTDQRQLINRWFGVSRYVFNKTVEILKDGNIKANWKAIKTDIINNLPEWCKSVPYQIKSIAIKDACTGVREAKKKYNLTGVVNRVRFRSRKNPVQSCYIPKSAVSAKGIYPTKLGELTFAERLPDHICDCRLTSTNGNYYLVVPYKTTRNKALLNQKMVY
;
A
#
# COMPACT_ATOMS: atom_id res chain seq x y z
N MET A 1 8.25 9.88 -5.74
CA MET A 1 8.81 10.67 -4.63
C MET A 1 8.51 9.98 -3.30
N LYS A 2 9.39 10.10 -2.30
CA LYS A 2 9.19 9.51 -0.96
C LYS A 2 9.27 10.63 0.07
N ILE A 3 8.13 11.03 0.62
CA ILE A 3 7.98 12.23 1.46
C ILE A 3 7.94 11.81 2.92
N ARG A 4 8.80 12.39 3.77
CA ARG A 4 8.79 12.13 5.21
C ARG A 4 7.57 12.78 5.88
N LEU A 5 6.98 12.06 6.83
CA LEU A 5 5.83 12.52 7.62
C LEU A 5 6.26 12.82 9.06
N PHE A 6 5.82 13.96 9.59
CA PHE A 6 5.97 14.30 10.99
C PHE A 6 4.66 14.01 11.73
N LEU A 7 4.72 13.05 12.64
CA LEU A 7 3.55 12.50 13.31
C LEU A 7 3.66 12.68 14.83
N LYS A 8 2.55 13.07 15.45
CA LYS A 8 2.33 13.00 16.90
C LYS A 8 2.21 11.55 17.36
N THR A 9 2.37 11.31 18.66
CA THR A 9 2.32 9.96 19.25
C THR A 9 1.05 9.20 18.89
N ASP A 10 -0.12 9.81 19.02
CA ASP A 10 -1.41 9.17 18.73
C ASP A 10 -1.57 8.82 17.24
N GLN A 11 -1.05 9.69 16.37
CA GLN A 11 -1.04 9.44 14.92
C GLN A 11 -0.15 8.24 14.56
N ARG A 12 1.00 8.10 15.22
CA ARG A 12 1.87 6.93 15.05
C ARG A 12 1.18 5.66 15.50
N GLN A 13 0.47 5.68 16.64
CA GLN A 13 -0.31 4.54 17.11
C GLN A 13 -1.40 4.15 16.10
N LEU A 14 -2.13 5.13 15.55
CA LEU A 14 -3.17 4.88 14.55
C LEU A 14 -2.59 4.29 13.26
N ILE A 15 -1.49 4.85 12.76
CA ILE A 15 -0.80 4.31 11.57
C ILE A 15 -0.26 2.90 11.83
N ASN A 16 0.30 2.63 13.03
CA ASN A 16 0.76 1.30 13.39
C ASN A 16 -0.41 0.29 13.41
N ARG A 17 -1.61 0.72 13.85
CA ARG A 17 -2.84 -0.08 13.73
C ARG A 17 -3.21 -0.33 12.28
N TRP A 18 -3.08 0.67 11.39
CA TRP A 18 -3.34 0.50 9.95
C TRP A 18 -2.38 -0.51 9.31
N PHE A 19 -1.08 -0.45 9.63
CA PHE A 19 -0.12 -1.48 9.21
C PHE A 19 -0.47 -2.86 9.76
N GLY A 20 -0.84 -2.94 11.03
CA GLY A 20 -1.28 -4.18 11.67
C GLY A 20 -2.47 -4.83 10.96
N VAL A 21 -3.52 -4.05 10.67
CA VAL A 21 -4.70 -4.53 9.92
C VAL A 21 -4.31 -4.91 8.49
N SER A 22 -3.55 -4.08 7.77
CA SER A 22 -3.12 -4.40 6.40
C SER A 22 -2.34 -5.72 6.35
N ARG A 23 -1.41 -5.93 7.29
CA ARG A 23 -0.66 -7.17 7.44
C ARG A 23 -1.56 -8.36 7.76
N TYR A 24 -2.45 -8.21 8.74
CA TYR A 24 -3.37 -9.28 9.14
C TYR A 24 -4.25 -9.72 7.97
N VAL A 25 -4.89 -8.76 7.28
CA VAL A 25 -5.75 -9.04 6.13
C VAL A 25 -4.97 -9.70 5.01
N PHE A 26 -3.78 -9.20 4.67
CA PHE A 26 -2.92 -9.83 3.66
C PHE A 26 -2.59 -11.27 4.02
N ASN A 27 -2.12 -11.54 5.26
CA ASN A 27 -1.75 -12.88 5.69
C ASN A 27 -2.95 -13.83 5.70
N LYS A 28 -4.11 -13.37 6.20
CA LYS A 28 -5.36 -14.14 6.18
C LYS A 28 -5.76 -14.50 4.75
N THR A 29 -5.66 -13.56 3.80
CA THR A 29 -5.92 -13.85 2.39
C THR A 29 -4.91 -14.83 1.79
N VAL A 30 -3.62 -14.73 2.12
CA VAL A 30 -2.62 -15.70 1.65
C VAL A 30 -2.92 -17.10 2.19
N GLU A 31 -3.31 -17.23 3.46
CA GLU A 31 -3.67 -18.54 4.03
C GLU A 31 -4.89 -19.14 3.33
N ILE A 32 -5.95 -18.36 3.10
CA ILE A 32 -7.15 -18.80 2.35
C ILE A 32 -6.79 -19.31 0.94
N LEU A 33 -5.78 -18.71 0.30
CA LEU A 33 -5.38 -19.04 -1.08
C LEU A 33 -4.29 -20.12 -1.17
N LYS A 34 -3.73 -20.55 -0.03
CA LYS A 34 -2.52 -21.38 0.04
C LYS A 34 -2.70 -22.75 -0.61
N ASP A 35 -3.85 -23.38 -0.39
CA ASP A 35 -4.14 -24.74 -0.88
C ASP A 35 -4.60 -24.76 -2.34
N GLY A 36 -4.83 -23.59 -2.94
CA GLY A 36 -5.20 -23.47 -4.35
C GLY A 36 -6.66 -23.78 -4.68
N ASN A 37 -7.44 -24.29 -3.71
CA ASN A 37 -8.88 -24.56 -3.84
C ASN A 37 -9.68 -23.29 -4.20
N ILE A 38 -9.26 -22.15 -3.65
CA ILE A 38 -9.88 -20.85 -3.93
C ILE A 38 -9.05 -20.11 -4.98
N LYS A 39 -9.70 -19.67 -6.06
CA LYS A 39 -9.07 -18.86 -7.09
C LYS A 39 -8.72 -17.48 -6.53
N ALA A 40 -7.50 -17.02 -6.80
CA ALA A 40 -7.01 -15.69 -6.44
C ALA A 40 -7.69 -14.56 -7.24
N ASN A 41 -8.99 -14.39 -7.04
CA ASN A 41 -9.82 -13.35 -7.64
C ASN A 41 -10.29 -12.38 -6.55
N TRP A 42 -9.59 -11.25 -6.45
CA TRP A 42 -9.87 -10.20 -5.48
C TRP A 42 -11.34 -9.76 -5.47
N LYS A 43 -11.98 -9.57 -6.64
CA LYS A 43 -13.37 -9.10 -6.69
C LYS A 43 -14.34 -10.12 -6.09
N ALA A 44 -14.07 -11.41 -6.26
CA ALA A 44 -14.94 -12.48 -5.77
C ALA A 44 -14.80 -12.70 -4.26
N ILE A 45 -13.57 -12.71 -3.73
CA ILE A 45 -13.32 -13.08 -2.31
C ILE A 45 -13.35 -11.88 -1.34
N LYS A 46 -13.24 -10.64 -1.86
CA LYS A 46 -13.08 -9.44 -1.02
C LYS A 46 -14.22 -9.24 -0.03
N THR A 47 -15.46 -9.37 -0.49
CA THR A 47 -16.64 -9.05 0.35
C THR A 47 -16.71 -9.99 1.54
N ASP A 48 -16.61 -11.30 1.29
CA ASP A 48 -16.63 -12.32 2.33
C ASP A 48 -15.49 -12.13 3.34
N ILE A 49 -14.25 -11.93 2.86
CA ILE A 49 -13.11 -11.72 3.76
C ILE A 49 -13.31 -10.48 4.64
N ILE A 50 -13.80 -9.36 4.08
CA ILE A 50 -14.01 -8.11 4.82
C ILE A 50 -15.12 -8.25 5.87
N ASN A 51 -16.21 -8.93 5.55
CA ASN A 51 -17.33 -9.16 6.47
C ASN A 51 -16.92 -10.05 7.65
N ASN A 52 -16.02 -11.00 7.41
CA ASN A 52 -15.48 -11.91 8.42
C ASN A 52 -14.19 -11.38 9.09
N LEU A 53 -13.94 -10.07 9.06
CA LEU A 53 -12.84 -9.46 9.82
C LEU A 53 -13.26 -9.21 11.27
N PRO A 54 -12.34 -9.41 12.23
CA PRO A 54 -12.59 -9.06 13.62
C PRO A 54 -13.00 -7.59 13.81
N GLU A 55 -13.77 -7.31 14.86
CA GLU A 55 -14.31 -5.98 15.17
C GLU A 55 -13.24 -4.88 15.19
N TRP A 56 -12.06 -5.18 15.73
CA TRP A 56 -10.95 -4.23 15.82
C TRP A 56 -10.42 -3.75 14.46
N CYS A 57 -10.78 -4.42 13.34
CA CYS A 57 -10.47 -3.99 11.98
C CYS A 57 -11.43 -2.91 11.44
N LYS A 58 -12.60 -2.70 12.06
CA LYS A 58 -13.62 -1.77 11.54
C LYS A 58 -13.17 -0.31 11.52
N SER A 59 -12.38 0.10 12.52
CA SER A 59 -11.86 1.48 12.60
C SER A 59 -10.86 1.84 11.50
N VAL A 60 -10.25 0.85 10.83
CA VAL A 60 -9.29 1.08 9.74
C VAL A 60 -10.02 1.30 8.41
N PRO A 61 -9.60 2.29 7.60
CA PRO A 61 -10.21 2.58 6.30
C PRO A 61 -10.44 1.33 5.43
N TYR A 62 -11.62 1.26 4.81
CA TYR A 62 -12.02 0.15 3.93
C TYR A 62 -10.97 -0.14 2.85
N GLN A 63 -10.43 0.90 2.22
CA GLN A 63 -9.50 0.72 1.11
C GLN A 63 -8.16 0.09 1.53
N ILE A 64 -7.67 0.34 2.74
CA ILE A 64 -6.47 -0.33 3.27
C ILE A 64 -6.68 -1.85 3.34
N LYS A 65 -7.85 -2.28 3.82
CA LYS A 65 -8.25 -3.70 3.92
C LYS A 65 -8.42 -4.30 2.52
N SER A 66 -9.23 -3.64 1.69
CA SER A 66 -9.53 -4.07 0.33
C SER A 66 -8.29 -4.25 -0.54
N ILE A 67 -7.34 -3.31 -0.49
CA ILE A 67 -6.10 -3.42 -1.26
C ILE A 67 -5.11 -4.42 -0.65
N ALA A 68 -5.12 -4.67 0.66
CA ALA A 68 -4.34 -5.76 1.23
C ALA A 68 -4.76 -7.14 0.67
N ILE A 69 -6.06 -7.36 0.46
CA ILE A 69 -6.59 -8.57 -0.20
C ILE A 69 -6.12 -8.61 -1.67
N LYS A 70 -6.21 -7.47 -2.38
CA LYS A 70 -5.74 -7.37 -3.77
C LYS A 70 -4.25 -7.70 -3.89
N ASP A 71 -3.41 -7.14 -3.02
CA ASP A 71 -1.98 -7.40 -2.96
C ASP A 71 -1.69 -8.90 -2.79
N ALA A 72 -2.42 -9.57 -1.89
CA ALA A 72 -2.28 -11.02 -1.65
C ALA A 72 -2.67 -11.83 -2.90
N CYS A 73 -3.83 -11.54 -3.50
CA CYS A 73 -4.26 -12.18 -4.75
C CYS A 73 -3.25 -11.99 -5.87
N THR A 74 -2.74 -10.78 -6.07
CA THR A 74 -1.71 -10.49 -7.06
C THR A 74 -0.45 -11.29 -6.77
N GLY A 75 0.03 -11.30 -5.52
CA GLY A 75 1.20 -12.11 -5.12
C GLY A 75 1.03 -13.59 -5.47
N VAL A 76 -0.12 -14.18 -5.16
CA VAL A 76 -0.40 -15.60 -5.44
C VAL A 76 -0.47 -15.86 -6.94
N ARG A 77 -1.09 -14.95 -7.72
CA ARG A 77 -1.14 -15.05 -9.18
C ARG A 77 0.24 -14.98 -9.82
N GLU A 78 1.08 -14.04 -9.40
CA GLU A 78 2.44 -13.90 -9.92
C GLU A 78 3.33 -15.09 -9.52
N ALA A 79 3.16 -15.62 -8.31
CA ALA A 79 3.80 -16.86 -7.89
C ALA A 79 3.45 -18.05 -8.81
N LYS A 80 2.16 -18.26 -9.10
CA LYS A 80 1.70 -19.31 -10.03
C LYS A 80 2.21 -19.07 -11.45
N LYS A 81 2.16 -17.84 -11.94
CA LYS A 81 2.69 -17.46 -13.25
C LYS A 81 4.19 -17.77 -13.36
N LYS A 82 4.97 -17.43 -12.33
CA LYS A 82 6.40 -17.72 -12.29
C LYS A 82 6.68 -19.22 -12.29
N TYR A 83 5.91 -20.01 -11.53
CA TYR A 83 6.03 -21.47 -11.55
C TYR A 83 5.80 -22.04 -12.96
N ASN A 84 4.73 -21.61 -13.64
CA ASN A 84 4.44 -22.07 -15.01
C ASN A 84 5.56 -21.72 -16.02
N LEU A 85 6.29 -20.62 -15.79
CA LEU A 85 7.39 -20.19 -16.66
C LEU A 85 8.74 -20.85 -16.34
N THR A 86 8.99 -21.20 -15.07
CA THR A 86 10.34 -21.58 -14.59
C THR A 86 10.41 -22.96 -13.96
N GLY A 87 9.28 -23.59 -13.67
CA GLY A 87 9.19 -24.82 -12.87
C GLY A 87 9.53 -24.62 -11.38
N VAL A 88 9.98 -23.43 -10.97
CA VAL A 88 10.42 -23.18 -9.59
C VAL A 88 9.24 -22.75 -8.72
N VAL A 89 8.99 -23.53 -7.66
CA VAL A 89 7.96 -23.22 -6.67
C VAL A 89 8.32 -21.92 -5.94
N ASN A 90 7.49 -20.90 -6.11
CA ASN A 90 7.60 -19.64 -5.37
C ASN A 90 6.34 -19.45 -4.51
N ARG A 91 6.49 -19.50 -3.19
CA ARG A 91 5.35 -19.30 -2.27
C ARG A 91 5.31 -17.87 -1.75
N VAL A 92 4.12 -17.27 -1.75
CA VAL A 92 3.90 -15.95 -1.15
C VAL A 92 4.10 -16.08 0.36
N ARG A 93 5.09 -15.38 0.89
CA ARG A 93 5.37 -15.38 2.34
C ARG A 93 4.42 -14.46 3.08
N PHE A 94 4.10 -14.83 4.32
CA PHE A 94 3.42 -13.93 5.24
C PHE A 94 4.27 -12.70 5.54
N ARG A 95 3.60 -11.56 5.66
CA ARG A 95 4.19 -10.32 6.13
C ARG A 95 4.42 -10.44 7.64
N SER A 96 5.65 -10.22 8.09
CA SER A 96 6.04 -10.28 9.50
C SER A 96 5.85 -8.92 10.20
N ARG A 97 5.50 -8.97 11.50
CA ARG A 97 5.52 -7.78 12.38
C ARG A 97 6.93 -7.26 12.64
N LYS A 98 7.91 -8.16 12.67
CA LYS A 98 9.31 -7.83 12.93
C LYS A 98 10.02 -7.26 11.69
N ASN A 99 9.36 -7.20 10.54
CA ASN A 99 9.96 -6.60 9.35
C ASN A 99 10.17 -5.10 9.61
N PRO A 100 11.41 -4.57 9.51
CA PRO A 100 11.72 -3.16 9.74
C PRO A 100 10.99 -2.23 8.77
N VAL A 101 10.50 -2.79 7.66
CA VAL A 101 9.65 -2.10 6.69
C VAL A 101 8.21 -2.60 6.81
N GLN A 102 7.30 -1.67 7.09
CA GLN A 102 5.85 -1.90 7.03
C GLN A 102 5.25 -0.98 5.97
N SER A 103 4.15 -1.41 5.33
CA SER A 103 3.44 -0.55 4.38
C SER A 103 1.95 -0.85 4.31
N CYS A 104 1.17 0.17 3.95
CA CYS A 104 -0.23 0.04 3.62
C CYS A 104 -0.61 1.01 2.49
N TYR A 105 -1.74 0.73 1.85
CA TYR A 105 -2.25 1.51 0.73
C TYR A 105 -2.94 2.80 1.20
N ILE A 106 -2.72 3.90 0.51
CA ILE A 106 -3.42 5.17 0.73
C ILE A 106 -3.94 5.66 -0.63
N PRO A 107 -5.25 5.83 -0.83
CA PRO A 107 -5.75 6.38 -2.08
C PRO A 107 -5.36 7.84 -2.25
N LYS A 108 -5.20 8.29 -3.49
CA LYS A 108 -4.93 9.70 -3.78
C LYS A 108 -5.99 10.63 -3.19
N SER A 109 -7.25 10.20 -3.16
CA SER A 109 -8.38 10.99 -2.64
C SER A 109 -8.35 11.20 -1.12
N ALA A 110 -7.54 10.42 -0.40
CA ALA A 110 -7.32 10.61 1.03
C ALA A 110 -6.09 11.46 1.34
N VAL A 111 -5.35 11.91 0.32
CA VAL A 111 -4.15 12.75 0.50
C VAL A 111 -4.51 14.18 0.14
N SER A 112 -4.21 15.11 1.04
CA SER A 112 -4.36 16.55 0.81
C SER A 112 -3.21 17.31 1.48
N ALA A 113 -3.14 18.62 1.28
CA ALA A 113 -2.16 19.47 1.94
C ALA A 113 -2.21 19.37 3.48
N LYS A 114 -3.39 19.05 4.05
CA LYS A 114 -3.58 18.86 5.49
C LYS A 114 -3.03 17.54 6.02
N GLY A 115 -2.80 16.55 5.14
CA GLY A 115 -2.34 15.23 5.58
C GLY A 115 -2.93 14.06 4.82
N ILE A 116 -2.93 12.91 5.49
CA ILE A 116 -3.47 11.65 4.99
C ILE A 116 -4.67 11.26 5.83
N TYR A 117 -5.82 11.06 5.22
CA TYR A 117 -7.11 10.91 5.90
C TYR A 117 -7.29 11.95 7.03
N PRO A 118 -7.35 13.27 6.74
CA PRO A 118 -7.39 14.30 7.77
C PRO A 118 -8.53 14.12 8.80
N THR A 119 -9.66 13.57 8.38
CA THR A 119 -10.81 13.27 9.27
C THR A 119 -10.60 12.09 10.20
N LYS A 120 -9.58 11.26 9.97
CA LYS A 120 -9.26 10.08 10.81
C LYS A 120 -7.93 10.22 11.54
N LEU A 121 -6.92 10.74 10.86
CA LEU A 121 -5.56 10.90 11.39
C LEU A 121 -5.33 12.30 11.98
N GLY A 122 -6.22 13.25 11.71
CA GLY A 122 -5.97 14.66 11.98
C GLY A 122 -5.00 15.27 10.97
N GLU A 123 -4.68 16.54 11.19
CA GLU A 123 -3.70 17.25 10.37
C GLU A 123 -2.26 16.82 10.71
N LEU A 124 -1.40 16.76 9.70
CA LEU A 124 0.01 16.42 9.84
C LEU A 124 0.86 17.23 8.87
N THR A 125 2.17 17.24 9.10
CA THR A 125 3.12 17.99 8.28
C THR A 125 3.94 17.04 7.41
N PHE A 126 4.03 17.38 6.13
CA PHE A 126 4.94 16.75 5.17
C PHE A 126 6.28 17.48 5.20
N ALA A 127 7.39 16.75 5.09
CA ALA A 127 8.72 17.37 4.96
C ALA A 127 8.90 18.12 3.63
N GLU A 128 8.14 17.73 2.61
CA GLU A 128 8.20 18.29 1.26
C GLU A 128 6.77 18.56 0.79
N ARG A 129 6.60 19.54 -0.11
CA ARG A 129 5.31 19.80 -0.74
C ARG A 129 4.87 18.60 -1.57
N LEU A 130 3.57 18.28 -1.53
CA LEU A 130 2.98 17.27 -2.42
C LEU A 130 3.11 17.73 -3.88
N PRO A 131 3.56 16.86 -4.80
CA PRO A 131 3.60 17.19 -6.22
C PRO A 131 2.19 17.30 -6.79
N ASP A 132 2.04 18.00 -7.91
CA ASP A 132 0.78 18.05 -8.64
C ASP A 132 0.47 16.68 -9.28
N HIS A 133 -0.81 16.40 -9.51
CA HIS A 133 -1.29 15.17 -10.17
C HIS A 133 -0.80 13.86 -9.52
N ILE A 134 -0.92 13.75 -8.19
CA ILE A 134 -0.64 12.52 -7.46
C ILE A 134 -1.54 11.35 -7.88
N CYS A 135 -0.99 10.16 -7.79
CA CYS A 135 -1.70 8.88 -7.93
C CYS A 135 -1.85 8.21 -6.57
N ASP A 136 -2.42 7.00 -6.55
CA ASP A 136 -2.54 6.25 -5.30
C ASP A 136 -1.17 6.00 -4.67
N CYS A 137 -1.10 6.19 -3.36
CA CYS A 137 0.13 6.25 -2.60
C CYS A 137 0.32 5.01 -1.73
N ARG A 138 1.52 4.88 -1.15
CA ARG A 138 1.82 3.90 -0.10
C ARG A 138 2.33 4.63 1.12
N LEU A 139 1.67 4.44 2.25
CA LEU A 139 2.24 4.80 3.54
C LEU A 139 3.22 3.70 3.94
N THR A 140 4.41 4.10 4.36
CA THR A 140 5.50 3.18 4.72
C THR A 140 6.12 3.60 6.04
N SER A 141 6.59 2.62 6.83
CA SER A 141 7.48 2.87 7.95
C SER A 141 8.80 2.16 7.72
N THR A 142 9.90 2.82 8.06
CA THR A 142 11.26 2.27 7.98
C THR A 142 12.04 2.75 9.20
N ASN A 143 12.49 1.81 10.05
CA ASN A 143 13.29 2.10 11.25
C ASN A 143 12.68 3.22 12.13
N GLY A 144 11.36 3.18 12.36
CA GLY A 144 10.64 4.16 13.19
C GLY A 144 10.28 5.48 12.51
N ASN A 145 10.79 5.75 11.30
CA ASN A 145 10.37 6.88 10.48
C ASN A 145 9.20 6.51 9.57
N TYR A 146 8.36 7.50 9.24
CA TYR A 146 7.16 7.33 8.42
C TYR A 146 7.27 8.14 7.14
N TYR A 147 6.86 7.53 6.03
CA TYR A 147 6.96 8.16 4.71
C TYR A 147 5.73 7.86 3.87
N LEU A 148 5.30 8.84 3.09
CA LEU A 148 4.36 8.67 2.01
C LEU A 148 5.13 8.50 0.70
N VAL A 149 5.05 7.32 0.10
CA VAL A 149 5.54 7.08 -1.26
C VAL A 149 4.45 7.55 -2.22
N VAL A 150 4.74 8.62 -2.95
CA VAL A 150 3.83 9.31 -3.86
C VAL A 150 4.30 9.11 -5.30
N PRO A 151 3.60 8.29 -6.09
CA PRO A 151 3.71 8.31 -7.53
C PRO A 151 2.97 9.54 -8.06
N TYR A 152 3.56 10.23 -9.03
CA TYR A 152 2.99 11.41 -9.67
C TYR A 152 3.31 11.38 -11.16
N LYS A 153 2.44 11.96 -11.97
CA LYS A 153 2.68 12.10 -13.41
C LYS A 153 3.49 13.37 -13.64
N THR A 154 4.57 13.26 -14.41
CA THR A 154 5.30 14.43 -14.90
C THR A 154 4.92 14.66 -16.36
N THR A 155 4.57 15.89 -16.71
CA THR A 155 4.54 16.32 -18.11
C THR A 155 5.99 16.46 -18.54
N ARG A 156 6.51 15.55 -19.38
CA ARG A 156 7.81 15.76 -20.01
C ARG A 156 7.65 16.86 -21.06
N ASN A 157 8.08 18.08 -20.74
CA ASN A 157 8.25 19.11 -21.76
C ASN A 157 9.39 18.68 -22.69
N LYS A 158 9.07 18.43 -23.96
CA LYS A 158 9.99 18.03 -25.04
C LYS A 158 10.90 19.20 -25.51
N ALA A 159 11.28 20.11 -24.63
CA ALA A 159 11.87 21.40 -25.00
C ALA A 159 13.41 21.51 -24.84
N LEU A 160 14.13 20.43 -24.54
CA LEU A 160 15.60 20.49 -24.33
C LEU A 160 16.40 19.46 -25.15
N LEU A 161 15.91 19.06 -26.33
CA LEU A 161 16.67 18.22 -27.28
C LEU A 161 17.12 18.95 -28.55
N ASN A 162 16.78 20.24 -28.73
CA ASN A 162 17.12 21.02 -29.94
C ASN A 162 18.13 22.15 -29.67
N GLN A 163 19.14 21.94 -28.81
CA GLN A 163 20.22 22.92 -28.59
C GLN A 163 21.64 22.33 -28.64
N LYS A 164 21.83 21.18 -29.30
CA LYS A 164 23.16 20.60 -29.59
C LYS A 164 23.32 20.06 -31.01
N MET A 165 22.77 20.75 -32.00
CA MET A 165 23.17 20.60 -33.40
C MET A 165 23.16 21.98 -34.06
N VAL A 166 24.23 22.74 -33.82
CA VAL A 166 24.64 23.82 -34.73
C VAL A 166 25.95 23.30 -35.34
N TYR A 167 25.91 23.08 -36.64
CA TYR A 167 27.07 22.73 -37.47
C TYR A 167 27.99 23.95 -37.62
#